data_AF-A0A1Q3CL39-F1
#
_entry.id   AF-A0A1Q3CL39-F1
#
_cell.length_a   1.000
_cell.length_b   1.000
_cell.length_c   1.000
_cell.angle_alpha   90.00
_cell.angle_beta   90.00
_cell.angle_gamma   90.00
#
_symmetry.space_group_name_H-M   'P 1'
#
loop_
_entity.id
_entity.type
_entity.pdbx_description
1 polymer ?
#
loop_
_entity_poly.entity_id
_entity_poly.type
_entity_poly.pdbx_seq_one_letter_code
_entity_poly.pdbx_strand_id
1 'polypeptide(L)'
;MADMDVLCSDKTRTLTLNKLSLDKNLVEVFAKGVNVDSVVLMAAASRTENQDAIDTDIVGMLANPKDARAGIQEVHFLSFKPTDKRTTLTYIDGDGKMHRVSKGAPELILNLTHNKSDIERRVHAVIDFAEQGLRSLAVAYQVI
;
A
#
# COMPACT_ATOMS: atom_id res chain seq x y z
N MET A 1 -10.55 -40.94 2.64
CA MET A 1 -11.52 -39.87 2.37
C MET A 1 -12.15 -40.20 1.02
N ALA A 2 -13.34 -40.81 1.01
CA ALA A 2 -13.97 -41.29 -0.22
C ALA A 2 -15.44 -40.81 -0.39
N ASP A 3 -16.02 -40.16 0.61
CA ASP A 3 -17.36 -39.54 0.54
C ASP A 3 -17.27 -38.09 1.04
N MET A 4 -16.79 -37.16 0.20
CA MET A 4 -16.83 -35.73 0.53
C MET A 4 -17.34 -34.95 -0.68
N ASP A 5 -18.57 -34.41 -0.56
CA ASP A 5 -19.27 -33.71 -1.65
C ASP A 5 -18.99 -32.21 -1.70
N VAL A 6 -18.64 -31.59 -0.55
CA VAL A 6 -18.40 -30.14 -0.45
C VAL A 6 -17.19 -29.85 0.44
N LEU A 7 -16.31 -28.96 -0.03
CA LEU A 7 -15.17 -28.44 0.71
C LEU A 7 -15.27 -26.91 0.83
N CYS A 8 -15.43 -26.41 2.06
CA CYS A 8 -15.32 -24.99 2.37
C CYS A 8 -13.89 -24.69 2.83
N SER A 9 -13.07 -24.12 1.94
CA SER A 9 -11.68 -23.77 2.23
C SER A 9 -11.52 -22.26 2.34
N ASP A 10 -10.80 -21.78 3.36
CA ASP A 10 -10.42 -20.38 3.44
C ASP A 10 -9.38 -20.05 2.35
N LYS A 11 -9.42 -18.84 1.80
CA LYS A 11 -8.48 -18.47 0.74
C LYS A 11 -7.09 -18.20 1.32
N THR A 12 -7.03 -17.47 2.43
CA THR A 12 -5.78 -16.93 2.97
C THR A 12 -5.08 -18.00 3.78
N ARG A 13 -3.81 -18.29 3.49
CA ARG A 13 -3.01 -19.34 4.17
C ARG A 13 -3.46 -20.80 3.94
N THR A 14 -4.61 -21.07 3.31
CA THR A 14 -4.97 -22.44 2.86
C THR A 14 -4.80 -22.60 1.36
N LEU A 15 -5.47 -21.77 0.54
CA LEU A 15 -5.30 -21.79 -0.92
C LEU A 15 -4.11 -20.95 -1.39
N THR A 16 -3.67 -19.99 -0.57
CA THR A 16 -2.59 -19.05 -0.91
C THR A 16 -1.50 -19.05 0.15
N LEU A 17 -0.25 -18.79 -0.26
CA LEU A 17 0.88 -18.70 0.67
C LEU A 17 0.81 -17.47 1.58
N ASN A 18 -0.10 -16.53 1.30
CA ASN A 18 -0.15 -15.22 1.97
C ASN A 18 1.21 -14.50 1.95
N LYS A 19 1.94 -14.68 0.84
CA LYS A 19 3.14 -13.96 0.46
C LYS A 19 2.80 -13.19 -0.82
N LEU A 20 2.91 -11.89 -0.77
CA LEU A 20 2.63 -10.97 -1.86
C LEU A 20 3.94 -10.59 -2.52
N SER A 21 3.90 -10.40 -3.83
CA SER A 21 4.97 -9.81 -4.61
C SER A 21 4.41 -8.63 -5.40
N LEU A 22 5.21 -7.60 -5.57
CA LEU A 22 4.84 -6.43 -6.36
C LEU A 22 5.55 -6.51 -7.72
N ASP A 23 4.78 -6.50 -8.80
CA ASP A 23 5.32 -6.29 -10.15
C ASP A 23 5.46 -4.79 -10.40
N LYS A 24 6.69 -4.29 -10.44
CA LYS A 24 6.99 -2.87 -10.68
C LYS A 24 6.50 -2.37 -12.04
N ASN A 25 6.32 -3.25 -13.03
CA ASN A 25 5.82 -2.87 -14.35
C ASN A 25 4.32 -2.53 -14.35
N LEU A 26 3.59 -3.00 -13.34
CA LEU A 26 2.15 -2.75 -13.17
C LEU A 26 1.87 -1.56 -12.25
N VAL A 27 2.90 -0.87 -11.76
CA VAL A 27 2.75 0.29 -10.88
C VAL A 27 2.46 1.54 -11.71
N GLU A 28 1.22 2.01 -11.62
CA GLU A 28 0.78 3.28 -12.19
C GLU A 28 1.08 4.45 -11.25
N VAL A 29 1.72 5.50 -11.78
CA VAL A 29 1.99 6.75 -11.03
C VAL A 29 1.10 7.88 -11.54
N PHE A 30 0.46 8.57 -10.61
CA PHE A 30 -0.52 9.63 -10.90
C PHE A 30 -0.01 11.04 -10.59
N ALA A 31 1.11 11.16 -9.86
CA ALA A 31 1.72 12.43 -9.48
C ALA A 31 2.93 12.75 -10.37
N LYS A 32 3.03 13.99 -10.85
CA LYS A 32 4.19 14.45 -11.61
C LYS A 32 5.44 14.50 -10.73
N GLY A 33 6.57 14.05 -11.26
CA GLY A 33 7.86 14.08 -10.55
C GLY A 33 8.05 12.95 -9.53
N VAL A 34 7.07 12.07 -9.36
CA VAL A 34 7.19 10.86 -8.54
C VAL A 34 7.50 9.67 -9.46
N ASN A 35 8.41 8.80 -9.04
CA ASN A 35 8.72 7.55 -9.73
C ASN A 35 8.24 6.33 -8.94
N VAL A 36 8.29 5.15 -9.55
CA VAL A 36 7.84 3.88 -8.94
C VAL A 36 8.57 3.58 -7.64
N ASP A 37 9.89 3.79 -7.58
CA ASP A 37 10.67 3.51 -6.38
C ASP A 37 10.29 4.43 -5.21
N SER A 38 9.93 5.68 -5.50
CA SER A 38 9.41 6.63 -4.51
C SER A 38 8.04 6.17 -3.98
N VAL A 39 7.17 5.64 -4.84
CA VAL A 39 5.88 5.06 -4.40
C VAL A 39 6.09 3.86 -3.49
N VAL A 40 7.01 2.95 -3.85
CA VAL A 40 7.35 1.78 -3.02
C VAL A 40 7.93 2.22 -1.68
N LEU A 41 8.82 3.23 -1.67
CA LEU A 41 9.40 3.77 -0.45
C LEU A 41 8.33 4.38 0.48
N MET A 42 7.42 5.20 -0.08
CA MET A 42 6.29 5.78 0.68
C MET A 42 5.36 4.69 1.23
N ALA A 43 5.12 3.62 0.46
CA ALA A 43 4.35 2.47 0.92
C ALA A 43 5.06 1.74 2.07
N ALA A 44 6.37 1.52 1.96
CA ALA A 44 7.18 0.84 2.97
C ALA A 44 7.29 1.64 4.27
N ALA A 45 7.37 2.97 4.17
CA ALA A 45 7.47 3.85 5.33
C ALA A 45 6.28 3.68 6.26
N SER A 46 5.08 3.42 5.74
CA SER A 46 3.88 3.56 6.55
C SER A 46 3.80 2.61 7.76
N ARG A 47 4.53 1.48 7.85
CA ARG A 47 4.50 0.60 9.04
C ARG A 47 5.72 -0.33 9.10
N THR A 48 6.45 -0.32 10.21
CA THR A 48 7.61 -1.20 10.43
C THR A 48 7.43 -2.22 11.56
N GLU A 49 6.49 -1.99 12.49
CA GLU A 49 6.21 -2.87 13.63
C GLU A 49 4.88 -3.62 13.47
N ASN A 50 4.83 -4.89 13.91
CA ASN A 50 3.69 -5.81 13.74
C ASN A 50 3.19 -5.83 12.29
N GLN A 51 4.12 -6.18 11.40
CA GLN A 51 3.87 -6.17 9.96
C GLN A 51 2.85 -7.25 9.60
N ASP A 52 1.73 -6.82 9.05
CA ASP A 52 0.86 -7.72 8.30
C ASP A 52 1.62 -8.14 7.02
N ALA A 53 1.24 -9.26 6.40
CA ALA A 53 1.98 -9.79 5.24
C ALA A 53 2.27 -8.74 4.16
N ILE A 54 1.29 -7.86 3.90
CA ILE A 54 1.44 -6.71 2.97
C ILE A 54 2.62 -5.81 3.36
N ASP A 55 2.73 -5.44 4.63
CA ASP A 55 3.76 -4.53 5.11
C ASP A 55 5.15 -5.20 5.02
N THR A 56 5.24 -6.47 5.39
CA THR A 56 6.47 -7.26 5.25
C THR A 56 6.92 -7.37 3.81
N ASP A 57 6.00 -7.69 2.90
CA ASP A 57 6.34 -7.86 1.50
C ASP A 57 6.76 -6.54 0.85
N ILE A 58 6.07 -5.42 1.14
CA ILE A 58 6.44 -4.09 0.62
C ILE A 58 7.82 -3.66 1.14
N VAL A 59 8.09 -3.81 2.44
CA VAL A 59 9.41 -3.49 3.01
C VAL A 59 10.49 -4.40 2.43
N GLY A 60 10.16 -5.67 2.17
CA GLY A 60 11.05 -6.63 1.51
C GLY A 60 11.33 -6.34 0.03
N MET A 61 10.55 -5.48 -0.63
CA MET A 61 10.83 -5.02 -2.00
C MET A 61 11.92 -3.93 -2.05
N LEU A 62 12.29 -3.33 -0.92
CA LEU A 62 13.40 -2.39 -0.86
C LEU A 62 14.74 -3.13 -0.93
N ALA A 63 15.74 -2.51 -1.54
CA ALA A 63 17.11 -3.05 -1.53
C ALA A 63 17.65 -3.20 -0.10
N ASN A 64 17.32 -2.24 0.77
CA ASN A 64 17.60 -2.30 2.20
C ASN A 64 16.34 -1.92 2.99
N PRO A 65 15.79 -2.82 3.83
CA PRO A 65 14.62 -2.55 4.67
C PRO A 65 14.75 -1.30 5.55
N LYS A 66 15.97 -0.93 5.94
CA LYS A 66 16.23 0.27 6.76
C LYS A 66 15.88 1.56 6.03
N ASP A 67 15.90 1.55 4.70
CA ASP A 67 15.62 2.72 3.88
C ASP A 67 14.17 3.20 4.07
N ALA A 68 13.24 2.30 4.43
CA ALA A 68 11.84 2.63 4.71
C ALA A 68 11.65 3.77 5.72
N ARG A 69 12.57 3.91 6.68
CA ARG A 69 12.55 4.95 7.72
C ARG A 69 13.82 5.80 7.77
N ALA A 70 14.68 5.68 6.77
CA ALA A 70 15.92 6.46 6.74
C ALA A 70 15.62 7.96 6.57
N GLY A 71 16.19 8.78 7.45
CA GLY A 71 16.09 10.24 7.33
C GLY A 71 14.70 10.83 7.65
N ILE A 72 13.80 10.05 8.25
CA ILE A 72 12.49 10.55 8.69
C ILE A 72 12.28 10.32 10.18
N GLN A 73 11.72 11.33 10.85
CA GLN A 73 11.30 11.25 12.24
C GLN A 73 9.79 11.03 12.30
N GLU A 74 9.35 9.89 12.83
CA GLU A 74 7.93 9.64 13.06
C GLU A 74 7.33 10.63 14.06
N VAL A 75 6.21 11.24 13.68
CA VAL A 75 5.42 12.12 14.55
C VAL A 75 4.15 11.43 15.01
N HIS A 76 3.45 10.76 14.09
CA HIS A 76 2.19 10.09 14.40
C HIS A 76 1.90 8.96 13.43
N PHE A 77 1.49 7.82 13.96
CA PHE A 77 1.09 6.65 13.18
C PHE A 77 -0.34 6.22 13.50
N LEU A 78 -1.13 6.01 12.44
CA LEU A 78 -2.47 5.47 12.49
C LEU A 78 -2.46 4.07 11.86
N SER A 79 -2.67 3.06 12.69
CA SER A 79 -2.76 1.66 12.26
C SER A 79 -4.00 1.41 11.38
N PHE A 80 -3.97 0.29 10.65
CA PHE A 80 -5.08 -0.14 9.82
C PHE A 80 -6.36 -0.31 10.65
N LYS A 81 -7.43 0.36 10.22
CA LYS A 81 -8.79 0.15 10.76
C LYS A 81 -9.70 -0.39 9.65
N PRO A 82 -10.54 -1.42 9.93
CA PRO A 82 -11.48 -1.96 8.94
C PRO A 82 -12.47 -0.92 8.38
N THR A 83 -12.78 0.12 9.15
CA THR A 83 -13.63 1.24 8.73
C THR A 83 -12.93 2.13 7.71
N ASP A 84 -11.65 2.42 7.95
CA ASP A 84 -10.88 3.41 7.19
C ASP A 84 -10.08 2.76 6.05
N LYS A 85 -9.98 1.42 6.07
CA LYS A 85 -9.21 0.52 5.20
C LYS A 85 -7.86 1.08 4.73
N ARG A 86 -7.17 1.80 5.62
CA ARG A 86 -5.88 2.45 5.34
C ARG A 86 -5.04 2.56 6.61
N THR A 87 -3.75 2.71 6.38
CA THR A 87 -2.72 3.02 7.37
C THR A 87 -2.13 4.38 7.02
N THR A 88 -1.78 5.19 8.00
CA THR A 88 -1.24 6.54 7.75
C THR A 88 -0.07 6.83 8.68
N LEU A 89 0.99 7.42 8.12
CA LEU A 89 2.16 7.89 8.84
C LEU A 89 2.32 9.39 8.61
N THR A 90 2.50 10.14 9.69
CA THR A 90 2.95 11.52 9.68
C THR A 90 4.37 11.57 10.21
N TYR A 91 5.28 12.22 9.49
CA TYR A 91 6.69 12.29 9.81
C TYR A 91 7.29 13.65 9.45
N ILE A 92 8.45 13.96 10.02
CA ILE A 92 9.30 15.10 9.65
C ILE A 92 10.49 14.57 8.85
N ASP A 93 10.80 15.18 7.71
CA ASP A 93 11.98 14.83 6.91
C ASP A 93 13.27 15.50 7.41
N GLY A 94 14.40 15.21 6.76
CA GLY A 94 15.69 15.83 7.09
C GLY A 94 15.74 17.36 6.87
N ASP A 95 14.82 17.92 6.09
CA ASP A 95 14.69 19.37 5.87
C ASP A 95 13.79 20.05 6.91
N GLY A 96 13.26 19.29 7.88
CA GLY A 96 12.35 19.78 8.91
C GLY A 96 10.91 20.00 8.42
N LYS A 97 10.55 19.52 7.22
CA LYS A 97 9.19 19.62 6.69
C LYS A 97 8.35 18.45 7.17
N MET A 98 7.09 18.73 7.48
CA MET A 98 6.14 17.71 7.89
C MET A 98 5.46 17.11 6.66
N HIS A 99 5.35 15.80 6.66
CA HIS A 99 4.78 15.01 5.59
C HIS A 99 3.79 14.00 6.14
N ARG A 100 2.85 13.61 5.30
CA ARG A 100 1.94 12.50 5.59
C ARG A 100 1.82 11.58 4.39
N VAL A 101 2.04 10.31 4.64
CA VAL A 101 1.82 9.22 3.67
C VAL A 101 0.69 8.33 4.17
N SER A 102 -0.20 7.96 3.26
CA SER A 102 -1.33 7.06 3.53
C SER A 102 -1.34 5.94 2.51
N LYS A 103 -1.50 4.69 2.96
CA LYS A 103 -1.66 3.54 2.06
C LYS A 103 -2.90 2.73 2.43
N GLY A 104 -3.61 2.20 1.44
CA GLY A 104 -4.85 1.47 1.70
C GLY A 104 -5.64 1.11 0.45
N ALA A 105 -6.92 0.83 0.64
CA ALA A 105 -7.84 0.52 -0.44
C ALA A 105 -7.89 1.67 -1.46
N PRO A 106 -7.75 1.40 -2.78
CA PRO A 106 -7.68 2.43 -3.81
C PRO A 106 -8.79 3.48 -3.76
N GLU A 107 -10.04 3.07 -3.57
CA GLU A 107 -11.19 3.99 -3.49
C GLU A 107 -11.09 4.98 -2.32
N LEU A 108 -10.61 4.53 -1.15
CA LEU A 108 -10.49 5.37 0.04
C LEU A 108 -9.29 6.31 -0.05
N ILE A 109 -8.22 5.88 -0.70
CA ILE A 109 -7.06 6.74 -0.97
C ILE A 109 -7.41 7.78 -2.05
N LEU A 110 -8.16 7.40 -3.08
CA LEU A 110 -8.65 8.32 -4.11
C LEU A 110 -9.47 9.47 -3.50
N ASN A 111 -10.30 9.19 -2.49
CA ASN A 111 -11.07 10.21 -1.77
C ASN A 111 -10.21 11.21 -0.97
N LEU A 112 -8.92 10.93 -0.74
CA LEU A 112 -7.98 11.87 -0.12
C LEU A 112 -7.32 12.82 -1.12
N THR A 113 -7.42 12.54 -2.42
CA THR A 113 -6.71 13.29 -3.45
C THR A 113 -7.49 14.52 -3.90
N HIS A 114 -6.79 15.63 -4.11
CA HIS A 114 -7.40 16.88 -4.58
C HIS A 114 -7.85 16.82 -6.04
N ASN A 115 -7.18 16.00 -6.85
CA ASN A 115 -7.42 15.83 -8.29
C ASN A 115 -8.21 14.56 -8.60
N LYS A 116 -9.08 14.13 -7.68
CA LYS A 116 -9.87 12.89 -7.79
C LYS A 116 -10.50 12.73 -9.18
N SER A 117 -11.21 13.75 -9.67
CA SER A 117 -11.93 13.70 -10.95
C SER A 117 -11.02 13.43 -12.16
N ASP A 118 -9.74 13.82 -12.10
CA ASP A 118 -8.80 13.63 -13.21
C ASP A 118 -8.22 12.21 -13.24
N ILE A 119 -8.06 11.60 -12.06
CA ILE A 119 -7.37 10.30 -11.92
C ILE A 119 -8.34 9.14 -11.70
N GLU A 120 -9.59 9.40 -11.32
CA GLU A 120 -10.59 8.40 -10.93
C GLU A 120 -10.73 7.27 -11.94
N ARG A 121 -10.87 7.60 -13.23
CA ARG A 121 -11.01 6.59 -14.30
C ARG A 121 -9.79 5.66 -14.38
N ARG A 122 -8.58 6.21 -14.26
CA ARG A 122 -7.36 5.40 -14.31
C ARG A 122 -7.16 4.59 -13.03
N VAL A 123 -7.56 5.14 -11.87
CA VAL A 123 -7.54 4.39 -10.60
C VAL A 123 -8.51 3.21 -10.66
N HIS A 124 -9.72 3.39 -11.20
CA HIS A 124 -10.66 2.28 -11.40
C HIS A 124 -10.09 1.19 -12.31
N ALA A 125 -9.39 1.53 -13.40
CA ALA A 125 -8.71 0.53 -14.24
C ALA A 125 -7.67 -0.31 -13.48
N VAL A 126 -7.01 0.27 -12.46
CA VAL A 126 -6.09 -0.48 -11.57
C VAL A 126 -6.86 -1.35 -10.58
N ILE A 127 -8.08 -0.98 -10.19
CA ILE A 127 -8.95 -1.84 -9.37
C ILE A 127 -9.38 -3.08 -10.17
N ASP A 128 -9.61 -2.93 -11.46
CA ASP A 128 -9.99 -4.02 -12.37
C ASP A 128 -8.89 -5.09 -12.52
N PHE A 129 -7.66 -4.84 -12.05
CA PHE A 129 -6.64 -5.88 -11.91
C PHE A 129 -7.09 -7.05 -11.01
N ALA A 130 -8.12 -6.84 -10.19
CA ALA A 130 -8.80 -7.92 -9.47
C ALA A 130 -9.31 -9.03 -10.40
N GLU A 131 -9.70 -8.73 -11.64
CA GLU A 131 -10.11 -9.73 -12.64
C GLU A 131 -8.95 -10.66 -13.04
N GLN A 132 -7.71 -10.19 -12.90
CA GLN A 132 -6.49 -10.96 -13.16
C GLN A 132 -5.97 -11.67 -11.90
N GLY A 133 -6.72 -11.61 -10.78
CA GLY A 133 -6.32 -12.19 -9.50
C GLY A 133 -5.31 -11.37 -8.72
N LEU A 134 -5.01 -10.14 -9.14
CA LEU A 134 -4.10 -9.23 -8.46
C LEU A 134 -4.83 -8.44 -7.36
N ARG A 135 -4.06 -8.00 -6.35
CA ARG A 135 -4.58 -7.16 -5.27
C ARG A 135 -4.01 -5.75 -5.42
N SER A 136 -4.89 -4.77 -5.57
CA SER A 136 -4.50 -3.38 -5.73
C SER A 136 -4.36 -2.66 -4.38
N LEU A 137 -3.28 -1.89 -4.20
CA LEU A 137 -3.02 -1.04 -3.05
C LEU A 137 -2.65 0.35 -3.57
N ALA A 138 -3.26 1.40 -3.01
CA ALA A 138 -2.94 2.77 -3.38
C ALA A 138 -2.15 3.47 -2.27
N VAL A 139 -1.36 4.46 -2.68
CA VAL A 139 -0.54 5.32 -1.81
C VAL A 139 -0.85 6.77 -2.16
N ALA A 140 -1.08 7.60 -1.13
CA ALA A 140 -1.16 9.05 -1.25
C ALA A 140 -0.12 9.70 -0.35
N TYR A 141 0.30 10.89 -0.76
CA TYR A 141 1.30 11.70 -0.06
C TYR A 141 0.85 13.16 -0.06
N GLN A 142 1.12 13.85 1.04
CA GLN A 142 0.91 15.30 1.19
C GLN A 142 1.99 15.92 2.07
N VAL A 143 2.35 17.17 1.77
CA VAL A 143 3.14 18.05 2.65
C VAL A 143 2.16 18.78 3.57
N ILE A 144 2.49 18.88 4.86
CA ILE A 144 1.69 19.58 5.88
C ILE A 144 2.31 20.95 6.17
#